data_AF-A0A0Q6KMT0-F1
#
_entry.id   AF-A0A0Q6KMT0-F1
#
_cell.length_a   1.000
_cell.length_b   1.000
_cell.length_c   1.000
_cell.angle_alpha   90.00
_cell.angle_beta   90.00
_cell.angle_gamma   90.00
#
_symmetry.space_group_name_H-M   'P 1'
#
loop_
_entity.id
_entity.type
_entity.pdbx_description
1 polymer ?
#
loop_
_entity_poly.entity_id
_entity_poly.type
_entity_poly.pdbx_seq_one_letter_code
_entity_poly.pdbx_strand_id
1 'polypeptide(L)'
;MTMAEDWVRERAEKSLSQMIDWIGRHDSRSAGLMGITVAMMGALSAATPSVKQWSGIFVVALSITAIGFGIVLYQLMRGQIPRIRAGNPSLSFFGSVASMPQDEFRARFVKMTEQEYLDDVLNQCYVNARILRSKFRCLKRGLTALLLTAIPWAWAISLAKSL
;
A
#
# COMPACT_ATOMS: atom_id res chain seq x y z
N MET A 1 -17.37 5.14 36.52
CA MET A 1 -16.80 5.65 35.25
C MET A 1 -16.19 6.99 35.55
N THR A 2 -14.86 7.08 35.55
CA THR A 2 -14.16 8.34 35.78
C THR A 2 -13.98 9.06 34.45
N MET A 3 -14.10 10.39 34.43
CA MET A 3 -13.88 11.22 33.22
C MET A 3 -12.56 10.93 32.50
N ALA A 4 -11.56 10.41 33.22
CA ALA A 4 -10.27 10.01 32.67
C ALA A 4 -10.35 8.73 31.81
N GLU A 5 -11.14 7.73 32.22
CA GLU A 5 -11.28 6.45 31.50
C GLU A 5 -12.00 6.65 30.14
N ASP A 6 -13.04 7.49 30.13
CA ASP A 6 -13.78 7.83 28.91
C ASP A 6 -12.90 8.58 27.90
N TRP A 7 -12.10 9.54 28.40
CA TRP A 7 -11.16 10.29 27.57
C TRP A 7 -10.11 9.39 26.91
N VAL A 8 -9.56 8.41 27.65
CA VAL A 8 -8.58 7.46 27.10
C VAL A 8 -9.21 6.61 25.99
N ARG A 9 -10.44 6.12 26.20
CA ARG A 9 -11.16 5.31 25.21
C ARG A 9 -11.44 6.08 23.93
N GLU A 10 -12.02 7.27 24.04
CA GLU A 10 -12.29 8.14 22.88
C GLU A 10 -11.00 8.45 22.11
N ARG A 11 -9.89 8.68 22.82
CA ARG A 11 -8.60 8.96 22.20
C ARG A 11 -8.04 7.76 21.45
N ALA A 12 -8.21 6.55 22.00
CA ALA A 12 -7.78 5.30 21.36
C ALA A 12 -8.59 5.03 20.08
N GLU A 13 -9.92 5.14 20.14
CA GLU A 13 -10.81 4.99 18.98
C GLU A 13 -10.49 6.00 17.88
N LYS A 14 -10.30 7.27 18.25
CA LYS A 14 -9.89 8.33 17.32
C LYS A 14 -8.55 8.02 16.67
N SER A 15 -7.59 7.50 17.42
CA SER A 15 -6.28 7.13 16.88
C SER A 15 -6.39 5.95 15.90
N LEU A 16 -7.20 4.94 16.22
CA LEU A 16 -7.48 3.82 15.32
C LEU A 16 -8.14 4.30 14.02
N SER A 17 -9.16 5.14 14.12
CA SER A 17 -9.85 5.74 12.98
C SER A 17 -8.88 6.53 12.08
N GLN A 18 -8.03 7.36 12.67
CA GLN A 18 -6.98 8.07 11.93
C GLN A 18 -6.03 7.12 11.19
N MET A 19 -5.65 5.98 11.80
CA MET A 19 -4.79 5.01 11.13
C MET A 19 -5.49 4.35 9.94
N ILE A 20 -6.77 4.01 10.08
CA ILE A 20 -7.59 3.47 8.98
C ILE A 20 -7.68 4.49 7.84
N ASP A 21 -7.91 5.77 8.13
CA ASP A 21 -7.89 6.85 7.14
C ASP A 21 -6.55 6.97 6.43
N TRP A 22 -5.43 6.84 7.17
CA TRP A 22 -4.09 6.85 6.59
C TRP A 22 -3.84 5.66 5.65
N ILE A 23 -4.45 4.51 5.91
CA ILE A 23 -4.40 3.36 4.98
C ILE A 23 -5.12 3.74 3.69
N GLY A 24 -6.31 4.32 3.77
CA GLY A 24 -7.04 4.81 2.59
C GLY A 24 -6.23 5.83 1.78
N ARG A 25 -5.61 6.81 2.44
CA ARG A 25 -4.73 7.80 1.77
C ARG A 25 -3.53 7.16 1.10
N HIS A 26 -2.92 6.15 1.72
CA HIS A 26 -1.83 5.38 1.11
C HIS A 26 -2.30 4.68 -0.16
N ASP A 27 -3.48 4.06 -0.13
CA ASP A 27 -4.00 3.29 -1.25
C ASP A 27 -4.36 4.20 -2.43
N SER A 28 -4.95 5.39 -2.18
CA SER A 28 -5.16 6.41 -3.23
C SER A 28 -3.85 6.90 -3.85
N ARG A 29 -2.81 7.13 -3.05
CA ARG A 29 -1.48 7.54 -3.57
C ARG A 29 -0.82 6.42 -4.38
N SER A 30 -0.97 5.18 -3.94
CA SER A 30 -0.45 4.00 -4.65
C SER A 30 -1.16 3.82 -5.99
N ALA A 31 -2.48 4.00 -6.03
CA ALA A 31 -3.25 3.98 -7.27
C ALA A 31 -2.82 5.10 -8.23
N GLY A 32 -2.61 6.32 -7.73
CA GLY A 32 -2.07 7.43 -8.53
C GLY A 32 -0.69 7.11 -9.13
N LEU A 33 0.21 6.54 -8.32
CA LEU A 33 1.53 6.13 -8.80
C LEU A 33 1.45 5.01 -9.85
N MET A 34 0.52 4.06 -9.69
CA MET A 34 0.26 3.00 -10.67
C MET A 34 -0.25 3.59 -11.99
N GLY A 35 -1.19 4.53 -11.94
CA GLY A 35 -1.72 5.22 -13.12
C GLY A 35 -0.64 5.94 -13.90
N ILE A 36 0.25 6.67 -13.21
CA ILE A 36 1.41 7.33 -13.85
C ILE A 36 2.33 6.29 -14.50
N THR A 37 2.63 5.20 -13.81
CA THR A 37 3.50 4.12 -14.32
C THR A 37 2.92 3.50 -15.60
N VAL A 38 1.62 3.17 -15.60
CA VAL A 38 0.92 2.62 -16.77
C VAL A 38 0.90 3.62 -17.93
N ALA A 39 0.67 4.91 -17.66
CA ALA A 39 0.70 5.95 -18.67
C ALA A 39 2.09 6.10 -19.31
N MET A 40 3.16 6.08 -18.50
CA MET A 40 4.54 6.12 -18.99
C MET A 40 4.87 4.89 -19.84
N MET A 41 4.43 3.70 -19.43
CA MET A 41 4.58 2.47 -20.23
C MET A 41 3.85 2.58 -21.57
N GLY A 42 2.61 3.08 -21.57
CA GLY A 42 1.82 3.29 -22.79
C GLY A 42 2.47 4.29 -23.74
N ALA A 43 2.96 5.41 -23.23
CA ALA A 43 3.68 6.41 -24.02
C ALA A 43 4.97 5.86 -24.65
N LEU A 44 5.75 5.07 -23.89
CA LEU A 44 6.94 4.42 -24.44
C LEU A 44 6.58 3.38 -25.51
N SER A 45 5.55 2.57 -25.26
CA SER A 45 5.06 1.59 -26.23
C SER A 45 4.61 2.25 -27.53
N ALA A 46 3.92 3.40 -27.45
CA ALA A 46 3.46 4.14 -28.63
C ALA A 46 4.62 4.80 -29.39
N ALA A 47 5.68 5.22 -28.68
CA ALA A 47 6.86 5.80 -29.29
C ALA A 47 7.81 4.75 -29.90
N THR A 48 7.66 3.47 -29.56
CA THR A 48 8.62 2.41 -29.94
C THR A 48 8.54 2.11 -31.45
N PRO A 49 9.65 2.21 -32.20
CA PRO A 49 9.68 1.93 -33.64
C PRO A 49 9.61 0.43 -33.93
N SER A 50 9.49 0.08 -35.21
CA SER A 50 9.47 -1.32 -35.64
C SER A 50 10.73 -2.06 -35.20
N VAL A 51 10.61 -3.34 -34.83
CA VAL A 51 11.72 -4.17 -34.29
C VAL A 51 12.95 -4.18 -35.22
N LYS A 52 12.75 -4.03 -36.53
CA LYS A 52 13.83 -3.96 -37.52
C LYS A 52 14.73 -2.72 -37.40
N GLN A 53 14.23 -1.64 -36.79
CA GLN A 53 14.92 -0.37 -36.61
C GLN A 53 15.65 -0.27 -35.26
N TRP A 54 15.59 -1.30 -34.42
CA TRP A 54 16.14 -1.25 -33.08
C TRP A 54 17.68 -1.25 -33.12
N SER A 55 18.28 -0.18 -32.60
CA SER A 55 19.71 -0.13 -32.35
C SER A 55 20.05 -0.81 -31.02
N GLY A 56 21.30 -1.30 -30.87
CA GLY A 56 21.75 -1.91 -29.60
C GLY A 56 21.60 -0.97 -28.40
N ILE A 57 21.86 0.33 -28.59
CA ILE A 57 21.71 1.35 -27.53
C ILE A 57 20.24 1.50 -27.13
N PHE A 58 19.32 1.50 -28.10
CA PHE A 58 17.89 1.55 -27.81
C PHE A 58 17.42 0.32 -27.02
N VAL A 59 17.90 -0.87 -27.37
CA VAL A 59 17.59 -2.11 -26.63
C VAL A 59 18.09 -2.03 -25.19
N VAL A 60 19.30 -1.49 -24.95
CA VAL A 60 19.83 -1.29 -23.60
C VAL A 60 18.95 -0.31 -22.81
N ALA A 61 18.61 0.85 -23.40
CA ALA A 61 17.76 1.84 -22.75
C ALA A 61 16.36 1.30 -22.43
N LEU A 62 15.77 0.53 -23.34
CA LEU A 62 14.48 -0.13 -23.16
C LEU A 62 14.54 -1.18 -22.03
N SER A 63 15.61 -1.98 -21.99
CA SER A 63 15.81 -3.01 -20.97
C SER A 63 15.94 -2.42 -19.57
N ILE A 64 16.74 -1.36 -19.42
CA ILE A 64 16.90 -0.65 -18.13
C ILE A 64 15.56 -0.06 -17.69
N THR A 65 14.83 0.57 -18.61
CA THR A 65 13.49 1.11 -18.33
C THR A 65 12.52 0.02 -17.90
N ALA A 66 12.51 -1.13 -18.57
CA ALA A 66 11.64 -2.26 -18.24
C ALA A 66 11.94 -2.82 -16.84
N ILE A 67 13.22 -2.97 -16.47
CA ILE A 67 13.63 -3.37 -15.11
C ILE A 67 13.14 -2.34 -14.09
N GLY A 68 13.31 -1.04 -14.38
CA GLY A 68 12.84 0.05 -13.54
C GLY A 68 11.33 -0.03 -13.26
N PHE A 69 10.51 -0.18 -14.30
CA PHE A 69 9.07 -0.38 -14.15
C PHE A 69 8.74 -1.66 -13.36
N GLY A 70 9.46 -2.75 -13.61
CA GLY A 70 9.32 -3.98 -12.83
C GLY A 70 9.53 -3.76 -11.33
N ILE A 71 10.55 -2.98 -10.95
CA ILE A 71 10.79 -2.61 -9.54
C ILE A 71 9.65 -1.75 -8.98
N VAL A 72 9.17 -0.76 -9.73
CA VAL A 72 8.04 0.09 -9.32
C VAL A 72 6.80 -0.76 -9.04
N LEU A 73 6.40 -1.60 -10.01
CA LEU A 73 5.24 -2.48 -9.90
C LEU A 73 5.39 -3.49 -8.76
N TYR A 74 6.57 -4.09 -8.61
CA TYR A 74 6.85 -4.99 -7.49
C TYR A 74 6.67 -4.30 -6.14
N GLN A 75 7.16 -3.06 -5.99
CA GLN A 75 7.06 -2.30 -4.77
C GLN A 75 5.61 -1.88 -4.46
N LEU A 76 4.84 -1.49 -5.48
CA LEU A 76 3.41 -1.20 -5.34
C LEU A 76 2.62 -2.44 -4.90
N MET A 77 2.78 -3.57 -5.61
CA MET A 77 2.09 -4.82 -5.28
C MET A 77 2.47 -5.33 -3.90
N ARG A 78 3.74 -5.24 -3.53
CA ARG A 78 4.23 -5.59 -2.19
C ARG A 78 3.60 -4.74 -1.08
N GLY A 79 3.28 -3.47 -1.34
CA GLY A 79 2.58 -2.59 -0.40
C GLY A 79 1.09 -2.88 -0.29
N GLN A 80 0.48 -3.46 -1.33
CA GLN A 80 -0.95 -3.81 -1.33
C GLN A 80 -1.24 -5.13 -0.63
N ILE A 81 -0.35 -6.11 -0.74
CA ILE A 81 -0.54 -7.42 -0.13
C ILE A 81 -0.36 -7.33 1.39
N PRO A 82 -1.38 -7.66 2.21
CA PRO A 82 -1.27 -7.67 3.66
C PRO A 82 -0.30 -8.78 4.09
N ARG A 83 0.74 -8.41 4.84
CA ARG A 83 1.77 -9.36 5.36
C ARG A 83 1.79 -9.48 6.87
N ILE A 84 0.92 -8.75 7.57
CA ILE A 84 0.83 -8.80 9.02
C ILE A 84 -0.26 -9.80 9.36
N ARG A 85 0.13 -10.92 9.97
CA ARG A 85 -0.83 -11.82 10.61
C ARG A 85 -1.47 -11.05 11.76
N ALA A 86 -2.80 -11.04 11.81
CA ALA A 86 -3.50 -10.60 13.00
C ALA A 86 -2.93 -11.37 14.19
N GLY A 87 -2.66 -10.67 15.29
CA GLY A 87 -2.25 -11.29 16.55
C GLY A 87 -3.43 -12.04 17.17
N ASN A 88 -3.67 -11.82 18.45
CA ASN A 88 -4.84 -12.38 19.12
C ASN A 88 -6.14 -11.97 18.38
N PRO A 89 -7.15 -12.88 18.31
CA PRO A 89 -8.43 -12.57 17.69
C PRO A 89 -9.07 -11.36 18.35
N SER A 90 -9.37 -10.37 17.53
CA SER A 90 -9.86 -9.05 17.93
C SER A 90 -11.30 -8.87 17.48
N LEU A 91 -12.20 -8.48 18.38
CA LEU A 91 -13.61 -8.27 18.06
C LEU A 91 -13.83 -6.98 17.25
N SER A 92 -12.84 -6.08 17.22
CA SER A 92 -12.83 -4.86 16.41
C SER A 92 -12.22 -5.06 15.02
N PHE A 93 -11.63 -6.23 14.73
CA PHE A 93 -11.04 -6.53 13.41
C PHE A 93 -11.97 -7.39 12.56
N PHE A 94 -12.38 -6.86 11.41
CA PHE A 94 -13.30 -7.52 10.47
C PHE A 94 -12.86 -8.95 10.08
N GLY A 95 -11.55 -9.20 9.92
CA GLY A 95 -11.05 -10.52 9.54
C GLY A 95 -11.20 -11.55 10.65
N SER A 96 -11.05 -11.15 11.92
CA SER A 96 -11.34 -12.04 13.05
C SER A 96 -12.84 -12.29 13.11
N VAL A 97 -13.66 -11.24 13.09
CA VAL A 97 -15.13 -11.33 13.18
C VAL A 97 -15.71 -12.23 12.09
N ALA A 98 -15.26 -12.06 10.84
CA ALA A 98 -15.70 -12.88 9.72
C ALA A 98 -15.29 -14.35 9.80
N SER A 99 -14.29 -14.69 10.63
CA SER A 99 -13.85 -16.07 10.85
C SER A 99 -14.62 -16.80 11.96
N MET A 100 -15.52 -16.11 12.67
CA MET A 100 -16.28 -16.65 13.81
C MET A 100 -17.74 -16.90 13.42
N PRO A 101 -18.42 -17.90 14.02
CA PRO A 101 -19.87 -18.00 13.97
C PRO A 101 -20.53 -16.74 14.55
N GLN A 102 -21.65 -16.32 13.96
CA GLN A 102 -22.37 -15.12 14.38
C GLN A 102 -22.77 -15.15 15.88
N ASP A 103 -23.25 -16.30 16.36
CA ASP A 103 -23.65 -16.47 17.76
C ASP A 103 -22.45 -16.36 18.71
N GLU A 104 -21.28 -16.88 18.32
CA GLU A 104 -20.05 -16.74 19.09
C GLU A 104 -19.63 -15.27 19.17
N PHE A 105 -19.60 -14.57 18.04
CA PHE A 105 -19.28 -13.14 18.02
C PHE A 105 -20.22 -12.35 18.94
N ARG A 106 -21.53 -12.55 18.80
CA ARG A 106 -22.53 -11.86 19.63
C ARG A 106 -22.33 -12.17 21.12
N ALA A 107 -22.14 -13.43 21.47
CA ALA A 107 -21.95 -13.85 22.86
C ALA A 107 -20.68 -13.25 23.47
N ARG A 108 -19.58 -13.19 22.71
CA ARG A 108 -18.32 -12.58 23.16
C ARG A 108 -18.43 -11.06 23.27
N PHE A 109 -19.04 -10.40 22.29
CA PHE A 109 -19.16 -8.96 22.26
C PHE A 109 -20.00 -8.42 23.42
N VAL A 110 -21.14 -9.05 23.72
CA VAL A 110 -22.02 -8.64 24.84
C VAL A 110 -21.38 -8.87 26.21
N LYS A 111 -20.48 -9.86 26.33
CA LYS A 111 -19.77 -10.17 27.59
C LYS A 111 -18.50 -9.34 27.78
N MET A 112 -18.05 -8.62 26.75
CA MET A 112 -16.81 -7.87 26.77
C MET A 112 -16.91 -6.71 27.77
N THR A 113 -15.94 -6.65 28.67
CA THR A 113 -15.81 -5.53 29.60
C THR A 113 -15.25 -4.31 28.87
N GLU A 114 -15.45 -3.14 29.47
CA GLU A 114 -14.89 -1.90 28.93
C GLU A 114 -13.36 -1.90 28.83
N GLN A 115 -12.69 -2.55 29.79
CA GLN A 115 -11.23 -2.69 29.77
C GLN A 115 -10.77 -3.59 28.63
N GLU A 116 -11.43 -4.73 28.42
CA GLU A 116 -11.14 -5.64 27.30
C GLU A 116 -11.36 -4.95 25.95
N TYR A 117 -12.39 -4.11 25.84
CA TYR A 117 -12.63 -3.31 24.66
C TYR A 117 -11.49 -2.31 24.40
N LEU A 118 -11.08 -1.57 25.42
CA LEU A 118 -9.97 -0.62 25.31
C LEU A 118 -8.67 -1.32 24.89
N ASP A 119 -8.36 -2.46 25.51
CA ASP A 119 -7.19 -3.26 25.17
C ASP A 119 -7.24 -3.77 23.71
N ASP A 120 -8.42 -4.16 23.23
CA ASP A 120 -8.62 -4.57 21.83
C ASP A 120 -8.37 -3.40 20.86
N VAL A 121 -8.90 -2.21 21.14
CA VAL A 121 -8.70 -1.00 20.34
C VAL A 121 -7.22 -0.58 20.32
N LEU A 122 -6.54 -0.63 21.46
CA LEU A 122 -5.10 -0.30 21.57
C LEU A 122 -4.25 -1.32 20.80
N ASN A 123 -4.59 -2.60 20.87
CA ASN A 123 -3.95 -3.64 20.07
C ASN A 123 -4.15 -3.38 18.57
N GLN A 124 -5.37 -2.99 18.15
CA GLN A 124 -5.62 -2.59 16.76
C GLN A 124 -4.81 -1.35 16.35
N CYS A 125 -4.63 -0.36 17.23
CA CYS A 125 -3.74 0.78 16.95
C CYS A 125 -2.30 0.31 16.69
N TYR A 126 -1.77 -0.57 17.53
CA TYR A 126 -0.42 -1.12 17.34
C TYR A 126 -0.28 -1.88 16.02
N VAL A 127 -1.23 -2.76 15.71
CA VAL A 127 -1.24 -3.54 14.45
C VAL A 127 -1.32 -2.60 13.24
N ASN A 128 -2.28 -1.66 13.23
CA ASN A 128 -2.46 -0.72 12.12
C ASN A 128 -1.26 0.21 11.93
N ALA A 129 -0.61 0.66 13.01
CA ALA A 129 0.64 1.42 12.90
C ALA A 129 1.75 0.64 12.18
N ARG A 130 1.86 -0.68 12.46
CA ARG A 130 2.82 -1.55 11.74
C ARG A 130 2.44 -1.74 10.28
N ILE A 131 1.15 -1.91 9.97
CA ILE A 131 0.63 -2.01 8.59
C ILE A 131 1.02 -0.74 7.83
N LEU A 132 0.69 0.43 8.38
CA LEU A 132 1.01 1.74 7.80
C LEU A 132 2.51 1.90 7.54
N ARG A 133 3.36 1.59 8.53
CA ARG A 133 4.82 1.69 8.38
C ARG A 133 5.32 0.84 7.21
N SER A 134 4.80 -0.37 7.06
CA SER A 134 5.17 -1.27 5.96
C SER A 134 4.69 -0.73 4.60
N LYS A 135 3.41 -0.34 4.51
CA LYS A 135 2.77 0.26 3.33
C LYS A 135 3.57 1.48 2.84
N PHE A 136 3.75 2.49 3.70
CA PHE A 136 4.47 3.72 3.35
C PHE A 136 5.95 3.50 3.00
N ARG A 137 6.62 2.48 3.57
CA ARG A 137 7.98 2.11 3.16
C ARG A 137 8.00 1.58 1.73
N CYS A 138 7.01 0.78 1.35
CA CYS A 138 6.90 0.26 -0.01
C CYS A 138 6.57 1.38 -1.00
N LEU A 139 5.63 2.26 -0.66
CA LEU A 139 5.30 3.44 -1.46
C LEU A 139 6.50 4.37 -1.65
N LYS A 140 7.27 4.66 -0.59
CA LYS A 140 8.50 5.47 -0.69
C LYS A 140 9.48 4.86 -1.69
N ARG A 141 9.73 3.55 -1.58
CA ARG A 141 10.63 2.83 -2.50
C ARG A 141 10.10 2.83 -3.93
N GLY A 142 8.79 2.67 -4.13
CA GLY A 142 8.15 2.74 -5.44
C GLY A 142 8.29 4.14 -6.08
N LEU A 143 8.07 5.19 -5.30
CA LEU A 143 8.26 6.58 -5.74
C LEU A 143 9.73 6.83 -6.14
N THR A 144 10.68 6.42 -5.31
CA THR A 144 12.12 6.56 -5.64
C THR A 144 12.48 5.78 -6.89
N ALA A 145 11.98 4.54 -7.04
CA ALA A 145 12.23 3.74 -8.24
C ALA A 145 11.64 4.39 -9.50
N LEU A 146 10.45 4.98 -9.43
CA LEU A 146 9.84 5.66 -10.58
C LEU A 146 10.65 6.89 -10.99
N LEU A 147 11.10 7.71 -10.01
CA LEU A 147 11.94 8.87 -10.28
C LEU A 147 13.25 8.47 -10.99
N LEU A 148 13.88 7.38 -10.54
CA LEU A 148 15.09 6.86 -11.19
C LEU A 148 14.79 6.27 -12.57
N THR A 149 13.63 5.62 -12.75
CA THR A 149 13.20 5.03 -14.02
C THR A 149 12.81 6.09 -15.06
N ALA A 150 12.40 7.29 -14.63
CA ALA A 150 12.04 8.37 -15.54
C ALA A 150 13.20 8.81 -16.44
N ILE A 151 14.46 8.70 -15.96
CA ILE A 151 15.66 9.07 -16.72
C ILE A 151 15.89 8.14 -17.93
N PRO A 152 16.07 6.80 -17.76
CA PRO A 152 16.22 5.90 -18.89
C PRO A 152 14.95 5.82 -19.75
N TRP A 153 13.76 6.05 -19.18
CA TRP A 153 12.52 6.14 -19.94
C TRP A 153 12.53 7.32 -20.92
N ALA A 154 12.89 8.52 -20.45
CA ALA A 154 12.98 9.70 -21.30
C ALA A 154 14.06 9.52 -22.39
N TRP A 155 15.18 8.89 -22.03
CA TRP A 155 16.23 8.56 -22.98
C TRP A 155 15.76 7.58 -24.05
N ALA A 156 15.05 6.51 -23.66
CA ALA A 156 14.48 5.54 -24.59
C ALA A 156 13.49 6.22 -25.56
N ILE A 157 12.62 7.10 -25.09
CA ILE A 157 11.72 7.88 -25.96
C ILE A 157 12.49 8.78 -26.92
N SER A 158 13.57 9.43 -26.47
CA SER A 158 14.39 10.29 -27.32
C SER A 158 15.05 9.48 -28.45
N LEU A 159 15.64 8.33 -28.12
CA LEU A 159 16.23 7.42 -29.10
C LEU A 159 15.19 6.89 -30.08
N ALA A 160 14.00 6.53 -29.59
CA ALA A 160 12.91 6.03 -30.41
C ALA A 160 12.48 7.03 -31.50
N LYS A 161 12.51 8.33 -31.21
CA LYS A 161 12.20 9.39 -32.19
C LYS A 161 13.28 9.55 -33.27
N SER A 162 14.49 9.06 -33.02
CA SER A 162 15.63 9.16 -33.94
C SER A 162 15.83 7.93 -34.83
N LEU A 163 14.99 6.89 -34.68
CA LEU A 163 15.03 5.61 -35.39
C LEU A 163 13.79 5.44 -36.28
#